data_AF-A0AAV4ASY8-F1
#
_entry.id   AF-A0AAV4ASY8-F1
#
_cell.length_a   1.000
_cell.length_b   1.000
_cell.length_c   1.000
_cell.angle_alpha   90.00
_cell.angle_beta   90.00
_cell.angle_gamma   90.00
#
_symmetry.space_group_name_H-M   'P 1'
#
loop_
_entity.id
_entity.type
_entity.pdbx_description
1 polymer ?
#
loop_
_entity_poly.entity_id
_entity_poly.type
_entity_poly.pdbx_seq_one_letter_code
_entity_poly.pdbx_strand_id
1 'polypeptide(L)'
;MASLNKTKDCFLWFMSLIYLFAFSSLFIQIPGLYGDNGILPAKLVMKADSASSWQALVEGQPTLLKLLPRLGLDAQRGMDLLCLSGMVISFFCVVSRTARDFVSFTLLWMLYLSLYQVGQTFLWFQWDILLLETGFLAIIIAPFNLQLLGRRRPQGNPHDGITLWLLRWLLFRLMFASGVVKLTSECPTWWGLSALTVHFESQCIPTPAAWYWHQLPVWFLKLSVVATYVIEIAIPFLFFSPLRSLRIFAFWGQLYLGQKENFFLSCEGKILNECVIY
;
A
#
# COMPACT_ATOMS: atom_id res chain seq x y z
N MET A 1 22.93 14.23 -10.40
CA MET A 1 22.84 14.07 -8.93
C MET A 1 21.83 15.00 -8.27
N ALA A 2 21.84 16.32 -8.52
CA ALA A 2 20.90 17.26 -7.88
C ALA A 2 19.40 16.98 -8.18
N SER A 3 19.07 16.52 -9.40
CA SER A 3 17.69 16.11 -9.75
C SER A 3 17.24 14.87 -8.98
N LEU A 4 18.13 13.91 -8.78
CA LEU A 4 17.83 12.64 -8.13
C LEU A 4 17.49 12.81 -6.65
N ASN A 5 18.27 13.63 -5.95
CA ASN A 5 18.02 13.94 -4.55
C ASN A 5 16.64 14.60 -4.38
N LYS A 6 16.27 15.54 -5.25
CA LYS A 6 14.94 16.14 -5.24
C LYS A 6 13.83 15.11 -5.43
N THR A 7 14.01 14.15 -6.34
CA THR A 7 13.04 13.05 -6.54
C THR A 7 12.91 12.17 -5.30
N LYS A 8 14.03 11.78 -4.67
CA LYS A 8 14.03 10.98 -3.43
C LYS A 8 13.36 11.74 -2.29
N ASP A 9 13.71 13.00 -2.08
CA ASP A 9 13.09 13.83 -1.04
C ASP A 9 11.58 13.97 -1.27
N CYS A 10 11.16 14.16 -2.53
CA CYS A 10 9.75 14.25 -2.90
C CYS A 10 9.00 12.94 -2.60
N PHE A 11 9.58 11.81 -3.00
CA PHE A 11 9.03 10.48 -2.69
C PHE A 11 8.87 10.26 -1.18
N LEU A 12 9.93 10.52 -0.39
CA LEU A 12 9.87 10.36 1.06
C LEU A 12 8.82 11.29 1.68
N TRP A 13 8.68 12.51 1.19
CA TRP A 13 7.66 13.44 1.68
C TRP A 13 6.23 12.93 1.41
N PHE A 14 5.96 12.44 0.20
CA PHE A 14 4.68 11.81 -0.12
C PHE A 14 4.43 10.56 0.74
N MET A 15 5.45 9.72 0.96
CA MET A 15 5.32 8.57 1.86
C MET A 15 4.97 8.98 3.28
N SER A 16 5.57 10.06 3.81
CA SER A 16 5.22 10.58 5.13
C SER A 16 3.76 11.05 5.20
N LEU A 17 3.24 11.69 4.15
CA LEU A 17 1.82 12.04 4.07
C LEU A 17 0.92 10.80 4.03
N ILE A 18 1.27 9.79 3.24
CA ILE A 18 0.51 8.55 3.15
C ILE A 18 0.44 7.87 4.52
N TYR A 19 1.57 7.75 5.23
CA TYR A 19 1.57 7.23 6.60
C TYR A 19 0.71 8.06 7.55
N LEU A 20 0.78 9.39 7.48
CA LEU A 20 -0.03 10.27 8.32
C LEU A 20 -1.52 10.01 8.10
N PHE A 21 -1.97 9.93 6.84
CA PHE A 21 -3.37 9.61 6.52
C PHE A 21 -3.76 8.19 6.93
N ALA A 22 -2.88 7.20 6.71
CA ALA A 22 -3.14 5.82 7.08
C ALA A 22 -3.34 5.66 8.59
N PHE A 23 -2.42 6.19 9.41
CA PHE A 23 -2.55 6.14 10.87
C PHE A 23 -3.75 6.96 11.38
N SER A 24 -4.01 8.14 10.80
CA SER A 24 -5.17 8.96 11.20
C SER A 24 -6.50 8.27 10.88
N SER A 25 -6.59 7.65 9.71
CA SER A 25 -7.77 6.88 9.29
C SER A 25 -8.01 5.69 10.20
N LEU A 26 -6.95 4.94 10.52
CA LEU A 26 -7.02 3.76 11.38
C LEU A 26 -7.38 4.14 12.82
N PHE A 27 -6.81 5.23 13.36
CA PHE A 27 -7.09 5.72 14.70
C PHE A 27 -8.60 5.94 14.95
N ILE A 28 -9.31 6.51 13.98
CA ILE A 28 -10.76 6.74 14.08
C ILE A 28 -11.54 5.42 14.02
N GLN A 29 -11.03 4.42 13.29
CA GLN A 29 -11.70 3.13 13.09
C GLN A 29 -11.49 2.14 14.22
N ILE A 30 -10.38 2.24 14.97
CA ILE A 30 -10.00 1.28 16.02
C ILE A 30 -11.12 1.02 17.03
N PRO A 31 -11.79 2.03 17.63
CA PRO A 31 -12.81 1.78 18.65
C PRO A 31 -14.00 0.97 18.13
N GLY A 32 -14.41 1.18 16.88
CA GLY A 32 -15.55 0.49 16.27
C GLY A 32 -15.19 -0.88 15.70
N LEU A 33 -13.95 -1.06 15.22
CA LEU A 33 -13.54 -2.26 14.52
C LEU A 33 -12.88 -3.28 15.44
N TYR A 34 -11.90 -2.84 16.21
CA TYR A 34 -10.98 -3.70 16.98
C TYR A 34 -11.09 -3.54 18.49
N GLY A 35 -11.87 -2.56 18.94
CA GLY A 35 -12.14 -2.33 20.35
C GLY A 35 -12.80 -3.54 21.02
N ASP A 36 -12.98 -3.45 22.34
CA ASP A 36 -13.53 -4.55 23.14
C ASP A 36 -14.93 -5.00 22.72
N ASN A 37 -15.72 -4.05 22.22
CA ASN A 37 -17.06 -4.21 21.66
C ASN A 37 -17.07 -4.02 20.13
N GLY A 38 -15.89 -4.06 19.49
CA GLY A 38 -15.75 -3.91 18.05
C GLY A 38 -16.25 -5.15 17.31
N ILE A 39 -16.45 -5.00 16.00
CA ILE A 39 -16.88 -6.10 15.11
C ILE A 39 -15.91 -7.28 15.20
N LEU A 40 -14.61 -6.99 15.35
CA LEU A 40 -13.54 -7.98 15.35
C LEU A 40 -12.50 -7.66 16.45
N PRO A 41 -12.76 -8.05 17.71
CA PRO A 41 -11.94 -7.62 18.84
C PRO A 41 -10.49 -8.13 18.77
N ALA A 42 -9.53 -7.19 18.78
CA ALA A 42 -8.09 -7.50 18.72
C ALA A 42 -7.60 -8.39 19.88
N LYS A 43 -8.29 -8.35 21.03
CA LYS A 43 -7.98 -9.20 22.20
C LYS A 43 -8.04 -10.70 21.89
N LEU A 44 -8.87 -11.12 20.93
CA LEU A 44 -9.02 -12.54 20.59
C LEU A 44 -7.76 -13.07 19.89
N VAL A 45 -7.16 -12.26 19.02
CA VAL A 45 -5.90 -12.56 18.32
C VAL A 45 -4.74 -12.60 19.31
N MET A 46 -4.66 -11.59 20.19
CA MET A 46 -3.57 -11.50 21.16
C MET A 46 -3.63 -12.59 22.24
N LYS A 47 -4.83 -13.06 22.60
CA LYS A 47 -5.01 -14.21 23.52
C LYS A 47 -4.68 -15.55 22.88
N ALA A 48 -4.93 -15.72 21.58
CA ALA A 48 -4.59 -16.94 20.86
C ALA A 48 -3.05 -17.13 20.73
N ASP A 49 -2.30 -16.02 20.72
CA ASP A 49 -0.85 -16.00 20.50
C ASP A 49 -0.05 -15.67 21.79
N SER A 50 -0.66 -15.89 22.97
CA SER A 50 -0.07 -15.57 24.28
C SER A 50 0.97 -16.61 24.72
N ALA A 51 2.07 -16.71 24.01
CA ALA A 51 3.21 -17.50 24.45
C ALA A 51 4.11 -16.64 25.37
N SER A 52 4.22 -17.06 26.63
CA SER A 52 4.84 -16.32 27.74
C SER A 52 6.37 -16.21 27.71
N SER A 53 7.03 -16.79 26.70
CA SER A 53 8.50 -16.89 26.64
C SER A 53 9.13 -15.93 25.63
N TRP A 54 10.32 -15.43 25.95
CA TRP A 54 11.17 -14.66 25.03
C TRP A 54 11.47 -15.39 23.72
N GLN A 55 11.54 -16.72 23.76
CA GLN A 55 11.68 -17.58 22.58
C GLN A 55 10.47 -17.46 21.64
N ALA A 56 9.24 -17.39 22.17
CA ALA A 56 8.05 -17.28 21.34
C ALA A 56 7.83 -15.86 20.75
N LEU A 57 8.46 -14.84 21.32
CA LEU A 57 8.55 -13.49 20.74
C LEU A 57 9.51 -13.42 19.54
N VAL A 58 10.53 -14.28 19.53
CA VAL A 58 11.55 -14.36 18.48
C VAL A 58 11.16 -15.37 17.40
N GLU A 59 10.49 -16.47 17.78
CA GLU A 59 9.98 -17.51 16.89
C GLU A 59 8.60 -17.18 16.30
N GLY A 60 7.77 -16.41 17.03
CA GLY A 60 6.50 -15.89 16.54
C GLY A 60 6.67 -14.58 15.75
N GLN A 61 5.63 -14.15 15.03
CA GLN A 61 5.69 -12.89 14.28
C GLN A 61 5.92 -11.71 15.26
N PRO A 62 6.97 -10.88 15.05
CA PRO A 62 7.34 -9.83 15.99
C PRO A 62 6.42 -8.62 15.82
N THR A 63 5.44 -8.46 16.72
CA THR A 63 4.66 -7.22 16.86
C THR A 63 5.08 -6.45 18.08
N LEU A 64 5.15 -5.11 17.97
CA LEU A 64 5.26 -4.23 19.14
C LEU A 64 4.06 -4.38 20.07
N LEU A 65 2.89 -4.78 19.55
CA LEU A 65 1.69 -5.04 20.33
C LEU A 65 1.85 -6.18 21.34
N LYS A 66 2.73 -7.17 21.13
CA LYS A 66 3.01 -8.21 22.14
C LYS A 66 3.77 -7.68 23.36
N LEU A 67 4.48 -6.56 23.23
CA LEU A 67 5.19 -5.91 24.33
C LEU A 67 4.27 -5.03 25.20
N LEU A 68 3.14 -4.56 24.66
CA LEU A 68 2.24 -3.63 25.35
C LEU A 68 1.43 -4.24 26.52
N PRO A 69 0.96 -5.50 26.45
CA PRO A 69 0.36 -6.17 27.61
C PRO A 69 1.32 -6.27 28.80
N ARG A 70 2.64 -6.34 28.56
CA ARG A 70 3.66 -6.31 29.64
C ARG A 70 3.76 -4.94 30.31
N LEU A 71 3.29 -3.88 29.67
CA LEU A 71 3.18 -2.53 30.22
C LEU A 71 1.82 -2.29 30.92
N GLY A 72 0.96 -3.31 31.04
CA GLY A 72 -0.37 -3.19 31.65
C GLY A 72 -1.39 -2.48 30.77
N LEU A 73 -1.09 -2.30 29.48
CA LEU A 73 -1.99 -1.64 28.54
C LEU A 73 -2.92 -2.67 27.90
N ASP A 74 -4.20 -2.29 27.84
CA ASP A 74 -5.22 -3.04 27.13
C ASP A 74 -4.97 -3.03 25.61
N ALA A 75 -5.41 -4.07 24.91
CA ALA A 75 -5.12 -4.28 23.49
C ALA A 75 -5.55 -3.07 22.64
N GLN A 76 -6.75 -2.54 22.90
CA GLN A 76 -7.28 -1.36 22.22
C GLN A 76 -6.41 -0.12 22.46
N ARG A 77 -6.13 0.21 23.73
CA ARG A 77 -5.27 1.35 24.10
C ARG A 77 -3.87 1.23 23.49
N GLY A 78 -3.38 0.00 23.35
CA GLY A 78 -2.11 -0.24 22.73
C GLY A 78 -2.07 0.11 21.25
N MET A 79 -3.10 -0.27 20.49
CA MET A 79 -3.20 0.12 19.09
C MET A 79 -3.41 1.62 18.90
N ASP A 80 -4.19 2.26 19.79
CA ASP A 80 -4.36 3.72 19.80
C ASP A 80 -3.01 4.43 19.97
N LEU A 81 -2.17 3.97 20.90
CA LEU A 81 -0.82 4.50 21.12
C LEU A 81 0.10 4.30 19.92
N LEU A 82 0.04 3.14 19.25
CA LEU A 82 0.81 2.91 18.03
C LEU A 82 0.36 3.85 16.89
N CYS A 83 -0.94 4.07 16.73
CA CYS A 83 -1.45 5.02 15.74
C CYS A 83 -1.04 6.46 16.07
N LEU A 84 -1.20 6.89 17.32
CA LEU A 84 -0.82 8.24 17.75
C LEU A 84 0.69 8.49 17.59
N SER A 85 1.53 7.53 17.98
CA SER A 85 2.98 7.64 17.75
C SER A 85 3.32 7.68 16.26
N GLY A 86 2.67 6.87 15.43
CA GLY A 86 2.81 6.89 13.98
C GLY A 86 2.40 8.24 13.37
N MET A 87 1.29 8.83 13.83
CA MET A 87 0.83 10.16 13.41
C MET A 87 1.84 11.25 13.78
N VAL A 88 2.37 11.23 15.00
CA VAL A 88 3.35 12.22 15.46
C VAL A 88 4.64 12.13 14.63
N ILE A 89 5.20 10.93 14.47
CA ILE A 89 6.44 10.74 13.70
C ILE A 89 6.22 11.15 12.23
N SER A 90 5.12 10.72 11.61
CA SER A 90 4.81 11.05 10.22
C SER A 90 4.59 12.56 10.02
N PHE A 91 3.90 13.23 10.95
CA PHE A 91 3.73 14.68 10.94
C PHE A 91 5.09 15.41 11.01
N PHE A 92 5.99 14.97 11.89
CA PHE A 92 7.35 15.53 11.95
C PHE A 92 8.13 15.32 10.65
N CYS A 93 7.99 14.17 9.98
CA CYS A 93 8.60 13.90 8.68
C CYS A 93 8.03 14.77 7.54
N VAL A 94 6.75 15.16 7.62
CA VAL A 94 6.10 16.07 6.65
C VAL A 94 6.62 17.50 6.82
N VAL A 95 6.70 17.98 8.07
CA VAL A 95 7.11 19.36 8.38
C VAL A 95 8.61 19.54 8.23
N SER A 96 9.41 18.58 8.72
CA SER A 96 10.86 18.68 8.74
C SER A 96 11.53 17.78 7.72
N ARG A 97 12.46 18.34 6.94
CA ARG A 97 13.33 17.56 6.07
C ARG A 97 14.37 16.74 6.84
N THR A 98 14.77 17.18 8.04
CA THR A 98 15.77 16.46 8.84
C THR A 98 15.20 15.22 9.51
N ALA A 99 13.89 15.18 9.75
CA ALA A 99 13.19 14.02 10.30
C ALA A 99 12.97 12.90 9.27
N ARG A 100 13.19 13.15 7.97
CA ARG A 100 13.08 12.14 6.90
C ARG A 100 14.35 11.30 6.81
N ASP A 101 14.65 10.58 7.88
CA ASP A 101 15.80 9.70 8.01
C ASP A 101 15.42 8.22 8.06
N PHE A 102 16.42 7.36 7.93
CA PHE A 102 16.26 5.90 7.99
C PHE A 102 15.52 5.45 9.26
N VAL A 103 15.81 6.07 10.42
CA VAL A 103 15.23 5.68 11.70
C VAL A 103 13.74 5.97 11.72
N SER A 104 13.31 7.17 11.32
CA SER A 104 11.89 7.53 11.33
C SER A 104 11.06 6.65 10.41
N PHE A 105 11.54 6.34 9.20
CA PHE A 105 10.84 5.41 8.30
C PHE A 105 10.83 3.98 8.81
N THR A 106 11.90 3.52 9.48
CA THR A 106 11.94 2.20 10.11
C THR A 106 10.90 2.11 11.23
N LEU A 107 10.81 3.15 12.08
CA LEU A 107 9.81 3.23 13.14
C LEU A 107 8.39 3.23 12.57
N LEU A 108 8.10 4.08 11.57
CA LEU A 108 6.79 4.12 10.91
C LEU A 108 6.40 2.75 10.33
N TRP A 109 7.33 2.08 9.65
CA TRP A 109 7.09 0.76 9.09
C TRP A 109 6.84 -0.29 10.17
N MET A 110 7.63 -0.31 11.25
CA MET A 110 7.43 -1.23 12.38
C MET A 110 6.10 -1.02 13.10
N LEU A 111 5.70 0.24 13.29
CA LEU A 111 4.41 0.59 13.89
C LEU A 111 3.26 0.08 13.00
N TYR A 112 3.33 0.33 11.69
CA TYR A 112 2.32 -0.12 10.74
C TYR A 112 2.25 -1.65 10.65
N LEU A 113 3.40 -2.32 10.56
CA LEU A 113 3.48 -3.77 10.52
C LEU A 113 2.88 -4.42 11.78
N SER A 114 3.07 -3.79 12.94
CA SER A 114 2.48 -4.26 14.19
C SER A 114 0.95 -4.20 14.16
N LEU A 115 0.38 -3.12 13.61
CA LEU A 115 -1.07 -2.98 13.44
C LEU A 115 -1.60 -3.97 12.39
N TYR A 116 -0.91 -4.10 11.25
CA TYR A 116 -1.28 -5.03 10.17
C TYR A 116 -1.41 -6.47 10.65
N GLN A 117 -0.47 -6.96 11.47
CA GLN A 117 -0.50 -8.33 12.01
C GLN A 117 -1.73 -8.60 12.90
N VAL A 118 -2.29 -7.56 13.54
CA VAL A 118 -3.47 -7.69 14.40
C VAL A 118 -4.77 -7.32 13.67
N GLY A 119 -4.70 -6.56 12.57
CA GLY A 119 -5.87 -6.02 11.90
C GLY A 119 -6.70 -7.01 11.07
N GLN A 120 -6.33 -8.29 11.06
CA GLN A 120 -7.09 -9.39 10.46
C GLN A 120 -7.66 -9.05 9.06
N THR A 121 -8.92 -9.38 8.78
CA THR A 121 -9.58 -9.23 7.47
C THR A 121 -9.63 -7.79 6.98
N PHE A 122 -9.65 -6.80 7.88
CA PHE A 122 -9.80 -5.40 7.50
C PHE A 122 -8.48 -4.69 7.17
N LEU A 123 -7.32 -5.19 7.64
CA LEU A 123 -5.99 -4.72 7.21
C LEU A 123 -5.33 -5.66 6.20
N TRP A 124 -5.95 -6.80 5.86
CA TRP A 124 -5.42 -7.74 4.86
C TRP A 124 -5.83 -7.39 3.43
N PHE A 125 -5.89 -6.09 3.10
CA PHE A 125 -6.13 -5.65 1.72
C PHE A 125 -4.83 -5.38 0.97
N GLN A 126 -4.90 -5.42 -0.35
CA GLN A 126 -3.72 -5.28 -1.22
C GLN A 126 -2.98 -3.95 -1.04
N TRP A 127 -3.68 -2.86 -0.72
CA TRP A 127 -3.05 -1.55 -0.48
C TRP A 127 -2.26 -1.50 0.84
N ASP A 128 -2.67 -2.23 1.87
CA ASP A 128 -1.92 -2.34 3.12
C ASP A 128 -0.61 -3.09 2.92
N ILE A 129 -0.65 -4.17 2.14
CA ILE A 129 0.54 -4.92 1.71
C ILE A 129 1.45 -4.02 0.87
N LEU A 130 0.89 -3.28 -0.09
CA LEU A 130 1.64 -2.32 -0.89
C LEU A 130 2.28 -1.22 -0.03
N LEU A 131 1.60 -0.73 1.00
CA LEU A 131 2.13 0.26 1.93
C LEU A 131 3.31 -0.32 2.75
N LEU A 132 3.24 -1.58 3.15
CA LEU A 132 4.35 -2.28 3.80
C LEU A 132 5.54 -2.49 2.86
N GLU A 133 5.30 -2.89 1.61
CA GLU A 133 6.36 -3.09 0.60
C GLU A 133 7.03 -1.76 0.21
N THR A 134 6.24 -0.72 -0.08
CA THR A 134 6.74 0.65 -0.36
C THR A 134 7.42 1.27 0.84
N GLY A 135 6.89 1.04 2.05
CA GLY A 135 7.48 1.46 3.31
C GLY A 135 8.86 0.86 3.55
N PHE A 136 9.00 -0.44 3.31
CA PHE A 136 10.30 -1.11 3.38
C PHE A 136 11.29 -0.53 2.36
N LEU A 137 10.84 -0.25 1.13
CA LEU A 137 11.68 0.44 0.15
C LEU A 137 12.04 1.87 0.58
N ALA A 138 11.12 2.59 1.23
CA ALA A 138 11.36 3.93 1.75
C ALA A 138 12.48 3.94 2.79
N ILE A 139 12.60 2.89 3.62
CA ILE A 139 13.72 2.70 4.55
C ILE A 139 15.06 2.66 3.79
N ILE A 140 15.15 1.89 2.70
CA ILE A 140 16.39 1.77 1.90
C ILE A 140 16.71 3.07 1.16
N ILE A 141 15.68 3.80 0.71
CA ILE A 141 15.82 5.08 0.01
C ILE A 141 16.22 6.21 0.97
N ALA A 142 15.73 6.15 2.21
CA ALA A 142 15.97 7.16 3.22
C ALA A 142 17.47 7.29 3.49
N PRO A 143 17.97 8.53 3.65
CA PRO A 143 19.36 8.72 3.94
C PRO A 143 19.70 8.11 5.31
N PHE A 144 20.79 7.34 5.36
CA PHE A 144 21.53 7.05 6.60
C PHE A 144 22.18 8.34 7.08
N ASN A 145 21.36 9.26 7.57
CA ASN A 145 21.86 10.51 8.07
C ASN A 145 21.14 10.85 9.37
N LEU A 146 21.82 10.55 10.47
CA LEU A 146 21.55 11.09 11.79
C LEU A 146 21.88 12.60 11.77
N GLN A 147 21.15 13.38 10.97
CA GLN A 147 21.37 14.83 10.86
C GLN A 147 21.07 15.54 12.18
N LEU A 148 20.26 14.92 13.05
CA LEU A 148 20.05 15.33 14.43
C LEU A 148 21.36 15.38 15.23
N LEU A 149 22.38 14.60 14.85
CA LEU A 149 23.73 14.58 15.44
C LEU A 149 24.76 15.45 14.70
N GLY A 150 24.35 16.32 13.77
CA GLY A 150 25.22 17.33 13.16
C GLY A 150 26.21 16.83 12.08
N ARG A 151 26.16 15.55 11.69
CA ARG A 151 27.05 15.02 10.64
C ARG A 151 26.54 15.33 9.23
N ARG A 152 27.34 16.06 8.44
CA ARG A 152 27.02 16.43 7.05
C ARG A 152 27.03 15.23 6.11
N ARG A 153 26.15 15.30 5.10
CA ARG A 153 25.96 14.35 3.99
C ARG A 153 27.28 13.97 3.30
N PRO A 154 27.58 12.67 3.08
CA PRO A 154 28.40 12.27 1.95
C PRO A 154 27.61 12.56 0.67
N GLN A 155 28.26 13.24 -0.29
CA GLN A 155 27.69 13.53 -1.60
C GLN A 155 27.71 12.25 -2.45
N GLY A 156 26.58 11.54 -2.47
CA GLY A 156 26.33 10.43 -3.38
C GLY A 156 26.31 9.09 -2.66
N ASN A 157 25.10 8.51 -2.49
CA ASN A 157 25.00 7.11 -2.13
C ASN A 157 25.20 6.28 -3.42
N PRO A 158 26.13 5.31 -3.45
CA PRO A 158 26.31 4.41 -4.59
C PRO A 158 25.06 3.54 -4.88
N HIS A 159 24.09 3.50 -3.96
CA HIS A 159 22.85 2.70 -4.04
C HIS A 159 21.69 3.38 -4.79
N ASP A 160 21.90 4.56 -5.36
CA ASP A 160 20.86 5.34 -6.02
C ASP A 160 20.26 4.67 -7.28
N GLY A 161 21.07 3.90 -8.02
CA GLY A 161 20.59 3.15 -9.18
C GLY A 161 19.68 1.98 -8.79
N ILE A 162 20.08 1.22 -7.76
CA ILE A 162 19.38 0.03 -7.30
C ILE A 162 18.03 0.40 -6.66
N THR A 163 18.02 1.42 -5.80
CA THR A 163 16.79 1.86 -5.11
C THR A 163 15.71 2.35 -6.08
N LEU A 164 16.07 3.12 -7.10
CA LEU A 164 15.12 3.57 -8.13
C LEU A 164 14.69 2.43 -9.05
N TRP A 165 15.58 1.47 -9.30
CA TRP A 165 15.22 0.26 -10.03
C TRP A 165 14.20 -0.58 -9.24
N LEU A 166 14.37 -0.72 -7.92
CA LEU A 166 13.40 -1.41 -7.06
C LEU A 166 12.04 -0.71 -7.05
N LEU A 167 11.99 0.63 -7.02
CA LEU A 167 10.71 1.35 -7.16
C LEU A 167 10.04 1.07 -8.50
N ARG A 168 10.80 1.02 -9.60
CA ARG A 168 10.25 0.68 -10.92
C ARG A 168 9.78 -0.76 -10.97
N TRP A 169 10.53 -1.68 -10.38
CA TRP A 169 10.15 -3.08 -10.25
C TRP A 169 8.85 -3.22 -9.47
N LEU A 170 8.68 -2.49 -8.37
CA LEU A 170 7.46 -2.50 -7.59
C LEU A 170 6.25 -2.01 -8.41
N LEU A 171 6.40 -0.88 -9.11
CA LEU A 171 5.34 -0.36 -9.99
C LEU A 171 5.00 -1.32 -11.12
N PHE A 172 6.02 -1.95 -11.72
CA PHE A 172 5.83 -3.00 -12.71
C PHE A 172 5.05 -4.18 -12.12
N ARG A 173 5.51 -4.72 -10.99
CA ARG A 173 4.88 -5.86 -10.32
C ARG A 173 3.43 -5.57 -9.96
N LEU A 174 3.15 -4.38 -9.43
CA LEU A 174 1.80 -3.95 -9.06
C LEU A 174 0.85 -4.03 -10.25
N MET A 175 1.20 -3.37 -11.35
CA MET A 175 0.37 -3.32 -12.56
C MET A 175 0.26 -4.69 -13.23
N PHE A 176 1.39 -5.37 -13.39
CA PHE A 176 1.46 -6.67 -14.04
C PHE A 176 0.69 -7.74 -13.25
N ALA A 177 0.83 -7.78 -11.93
CA ALA A 177 0.09 -8.72 -11.09
C ALA A 177 -1.42 -8.47 -11.18
N SER A 178 -1.87 -7.21 -11.19
CA SER A 178 -3.29 -6.88 -11.35
C SER A 178 -3.86 -7.39 -12.69
N GLY A 179 -3.10 -7.28 -13.79
CA GLY A 179 -3.54 -7.81 -15.08
C GLY A 179 -3.50 -9.34 -15.18
N VAL A 180 -2.45 -9.97 -14.63
CA VAL A 180 -2.31 -11.43 -14.66
C VAL A 180 -3.37 -12.11 -13.80
N VAL A 181 -3.68 -11.59 -12.62
CA VAL A 181 -4.70 -12.17 -11.73
C VAL A 181 -6.08 -12.21 -12.40
N LYS A 182 -6.42 -11.20 -13.22
CA LYS A 182 -7.66 -11.19 -14.01
C LYS A 182 -7.73 -12.36 -14.99
N LEU A 183 -6.62 -12.70 -15.65
CA LEU A 183 -6.57 -13.85 -16.56
C LEU A 183 -6.53 -15.20 -15.82
N THR A 184 -5.76 -15.27 -14.72
CA THR A 184 -5.64 -16.50 -13.92
C THR A 184 -6.86 -16.76 -13.02
N SER A 185 -7.77 -15.80 -12.89
CA SER A 185 -9.03 -15.99 -12.17
C SER A 185 -10.00 -16.95 -12.88
N GLU A 186 -9.71 -17.32 -14.14
CA GLU A 186 -10.53 -18.19 -14.99
C GLU A 186 -11.99 -17.72 -15.14
N CYS A 187 -12.30 -16.47 -14.79
CA CYS A 187 -13.66 -16.00 -14.83
C CYS A 187 -14.16 -15.77 -16.27
N PRO A 188 -15.34 -16.30 -16.66
CA PRO A 188 -15.89 -16.13 -18.00
C PRO A 188 -16.09 -14.68 -18.43
N THR A 189 -16.28 -13.74 -17.50
CA THR A 189 -16.50 -12.31 -17.79
C THR A 189 -15.20 -11.61 -18.21
N TRP A 190 -14.07 -12.00 -17.62
CA TRP A 190 -12.74 -11.49 -17.96
C TRP A 190 -12.24 -12.05 -19.29
N TRP A 191 -12.48 -13.34 -19.54
CA TRP A 191 -12.16 -13.99 -20.82
C TRP A 191 -13.13 -13.60 -21.94
N GLY A 192 -14.40 -13.36 -21.62
CA GLY A 192 -15.45 -12.91 -22.56
C GLY A 192 -15.44 -11.41 -22.86
N LEU A 193 -14.47 -10.67 -22.29
CA LEU A 193 -14.32 -9.21 -22.41
C LEU A 193 -15.54 -8.39 -21.94
N SER A 194 -16.43 -8.99 -21.16
CA SER A 194 -17.63 -8.33 -20.63
C SER A 194 -17.46 -7.78 -19.23
N ALA A 195 -16.29 -7.96 -18.59
CA ALA A 195 -16.06 -7.53 -17.21
C ALA A 195 -16.46 -6.07 -16.93
N LEU A 196 -16.18 -5.14 -17.85
CA LEU A 196 -16.53 -3.72 -17.69
C LEU A 196 -18.02 -3.42 -17.75
N THR A 197 -18.87 -4.33 -18.25
CA THR A 197 -20.32 -4.11 -18.25
C THR A 197 -20.89 -4.19 -16.83
N VAL A 198 -20.33 -5.05 -15.99
CA VAL A 198 -20.75 -5.21 -14.58
C VAL A 198 -19.91 -4.34 -13.66
N HIS A 199 -18.63 -4.13 -13.99
CA HIS A 199 -17.69 -3.43 -13.11
C HIS A 199 -18.16 -2.05 -12.64
N PHE A 200 -18.71 -1.22 -13.54
CA PHE A 200 -19.13 0.14 -13.18
C PHE A 200 -20.33 0.18 -12.23
N GLU A 201 -21.15 -0.87 -12.21
CA GLU A 201 -22.29 -1.01 -11.30
C GLU A 201 -21.83 -1.51 -9.92
N SER A 202 -20.91 -2.47 -9.89
CA SER A 202 -20.47 -3.14 -8.65
C SER A 202 -19.35 -2.40 -7.90
N GLN A 203 -18.94 -1.19 -8.33
CA GLN A 203 -17.88 -0.43 -7.66
C GLN A 203 -18.24 -0.08 -6.21
N CYS A 204 -17.25 -0.20 -5.32
CA CYS A 204 -17.44 -0.05 -3.89
C CYS A 204 -17.72 1.42 -3.47
N ILE A 205 -17.23 2.41 -4.23
CA ILE A 205 -17.48 3.85 -4.01
C ILE A 205 -17.75 4.50 -5.40
N PRO A 206 -18.93 4.29 -5.99
CA PRO A 206 -19.18 4.66 -7.38
C PRO A 206 -18.94 6.15 -7.65
N THR A 207 -18.15 6.45 -8.68
CA THR A 207 -17.98 7.85 -9.12
C THR A 207 -19.20 8.27 -9.95
N PRO A 208 -19.62 9.54 -9.95
CA PRO A 208 -20.71 10.00 -10.82
C PRO A 208 -20.45 9.69 -12.31
N ALA A 209 -19.18 9.67 -12.71
CA ALA A 209 -18.76 9.27 -14.05
C ALA A 209 -19.05 7.79 -14.35
N ALA A 210 -18.99 6.90 -13.36
CA ALA A 210 -19.21 5.46 -13.54
C ALA A 210 -20.59 5.17 -14.15
N TRP A 211 -21.62 5.93 -13.76
CA TRP A 211 -22.95 5.80 -14.36
C TRP A 211 -22.92 6.10 -15.87
N TYR A 212 -22.26 7.18 -16.30
CA TYR A 212 -22.12 7.50 -17.73
C TYR A 212 -21.30 6.45 -18.49
N TRP A 213 -20.23 5.94 -17.88
CA TRP A 213 -19.40 4.89 -18.50
C TRP A 213 -20.17 3.58 -18.66
N HIS A 214 -21.02 3.23 -17.70
CA HIS A 214 -21.87 2.04 -17.76
C HIS A 214 -22.88 2.10 -18.92
N GLN A 215 -23.38 3.28 -19.27
CA GLN A 215 -24.36 3.47 -20.37
C GLN A 215 -23.73 3.42 -21.77
N LEU A 216 -22.41 3.25 -21.89
CA LEU A 216 -21.74 3.18 -23.19
C LEU A 216 -22.07 1.88 -23.92
N PRO A 217 -22.02 1.88 -25.26
CA PRO A 217 -22.35 0.69 -26.03
C PRO A 217 -21.39 -0.46 -25.71
N VAL A 218 -21.92 -1.69 -25.67
CA VAL A 218 -21.18 -2.89 -25.23
C VAL A 218 -19.88 -3.12 -26.01
N TRP A 219 -19.84 -2.79 -27.31
CA TRP A 219 -18.61 -2.92 -28.10
C TRP A 219 -17.48 -2.02 -27.55
N PHE A 220 -17.80 -0.83 -27.06
CA PHE A 220 -16.83 0.11 -26.51
C PHE A 220 -16.36 -0.36 -25.14
N LEU A 221 -17.25 -0.93 -24.33
CA LEU A 221 -16.90 -1.56 -23.06
C LEU A 221 -15.96 -2.76 -23.27
N LYS A 222 -16.25 -3.63 -24.26
CA LYS A 222 -15.37 -4.74 -24.65
C LYS A 222 -13.99 -4.25 -25.12
N LEU A 223 -13.96 -3.22 -25.95
CA LEU A 223 -12.70 -2.59 -26.38
C LEU A 223 -11.92 -2.02 -25.19
N SER A 224 -12.62 -1.45 -24.22
CA SER A 224 -12.01 -0.92 -23.00
C SER A 224 -11.40 -2.02 -22.13
N VAL A 225 -11.99 -3.24 -22.09
CA VAL A 225 -11.37 -4.38 -21.39
C VAL A 225 -10.06 -4.77 -22.05
N VAL A 226 -10.02 -4.81 -23.39
CA VAL A 226 -8.79 -5.08 -24.14
C VAL A 226 -7.74 -4.00 -23.85
N ALA A 227 -8.15 -2.73 -23.82
CA ALA A 227 -7.25 -1.63 -23.47
C ALA A 227 -6.69 -1.78 -22.04
N THR A 228 -7.52 -2.20 -21.08
CA THR A 228 -7.07 -2.53 -19.71
C THR A 228 -5.98 -3.59 -19.72
N TYR A 229 -6.16 -4.72 -20.42
CA TYR A 229 -5.10 -5.74 -20.51
C TYR A 229 -3.82 -5.23 -21.16
N VAL A 230 -3.91 -4.41 -22.20
CA VAL A 230 -2.72 -3.83 -22.83
C VAL A 230 -1.98 -2.93 -21.84
N ILE A 231 -2.69 -2.11 -21.07
CA ILE A 231 -2.07 -1.15 -20.15
C ILE A 231 -1.56 -1.82 -18.87
N GLU A 232 -2.22 -2.88 -18.39
CA GLU A 232 -1.82 -3.62 -17.19
C GLU A 232 -0.75 -4.69 -17.47
N ILE A 233 -0.73 -5.29 -18.67
CA ILE A 233 0.19 -6.40 -18.98
C ILE A 233 1.30 -5.94 -19.92
N ALA A 234 0.99 -5.30 -21.05
CA ALA A 234 1.99 -4.98 -22.07
C ALA A 234 2.77 -3.68 -21.77
N ILE A 235 2.08 -2.62 -21.35
CA ILE A 235 2.71 -1.32 -21.08
C ILE A 235 3.73 -1.35 -19.92
N PRO A 236 3.56 -2.10 -18.81
CA PRO A 236 4.54 -2.07 -17.73
C PRO A 236 5.92 -2.56 -18.14
N PHE A 237 6.04 -3.43 -19.16
CA PHE A 237 7.34 -3.83 -19.72
C PHE A 237 8.13 -2.63 -20.27
N LEU A 238 7.45 -1.57 -20.73
CA LEU A 238 8.10 -0.36 -21.22
C LEU A 238 8.84 0.41 -20.10
N PHE A 239 8.58 0.13 -18.82
CA PHE A 239 9.36 0.73 -17.73
C PHE A 239 10.83 0.32 -17.71
N PHE A 240 11.14 -0.88 -18.22
CA PHE A 240 12.51 -1.35 -18.34
C PHE A 240 13.21 -0.86 -19.60
N SER A 241 12.49 -0.17 -20.50
CA SER A 241 13.08 0.39 -21.70
C SER A 241 14.11 1.48 -21.37
N PRO A 242 15.28 1.50 -22.03
CA PRO A 242 16.28 2.55 -21.85
C PRO A 242 15.79 3.92 -22.35
N LEU A 243 14.79 3.94 -23.25
CA LEU A 243 14.26 5.16 -23.86
C LEU A 243 13.39 5.95 -22.88
N ARG A 244 13.73 7.23 -22.68
CA ARG A 244 13.00 8.12 -21.76
C ARG A 244 11.55 8.34 -22.18
N SER A 245 11.29 8.49 -23.49
CA SER A 245 9.94 8.74 -24.01
C SER A 245 8.98 7.59 -23.74
N LEU A 246 9.43 6.33 -23.89
CA LEU A 246 8.63 5.15 -23.61
C LEU A 246 8.28 5.02 -22.13
N ARG A 247 9.20 5.38 -21.23
CA ARG A 247 8.93 5.40 -19.79
C ARG A 247 7.93 6.48 -19.38
N ILE A 248 7.99 7.65 -20.02
CA ILE A 248 7.00 8.72 -19.79
C ILE A 248 5.63 8.29 -20.31
N PHE A 249 5.57 7.67 -21.50
CA PHE A 249 4.34 7.11 -22.04
C PHE A 249 3.74 6.05 -21.12
N ALA A 250 4.56 5.11 -20.62
CA ALA A 250 4.11 4.09 -19.66
C ALA A 250 3.59 4.72 -18.37
N PHE A 251 4.28 5.73 -17.84
CA PHE A 251 3.84 6.45 -16.64
C PHE A 251 2.48 7.13 -16.84
N TRP A 252 2.27 7.82 -17.97
CA TRP A 252 0.97 8.47 -18.24
C TRP A 252 -0.14 7.46 -18.51
N GLY A 253 0.15 6.36 -19.22
CA GLY A 253 -0.80 5.28 -19.44
C GLY A 253 -1.28 4.68 -18.12
N GLN A 254 -0.34 4.46 -17.19
CA GLN A 254 -0.65 3.97 -15.86
C GLN A 254 -1.31 5.00 -14.95
N LEU A 255 -0.99 6.29 -15.06
CA LEU A 255 -1.69 7.31 -14.31
C LEU A 255 -3.17 7.39 -14.73
N TYR A 256 -3.42 7.27 -16.04
CA TYR A 256 -4.78 7.31 -16.60
C TYR A 256 -5.64 6.13 -16.15
N LEU A 257 -5.06 4.92 -16.09
CA LEU A 257 -5.75 3.76 -15.51
C LEU A 257 -5.74 3.74 -13.99
N GLY A 258 -4.65 4.12 -13.33
CA GLY A 258 -4.49 4.13 -11.87
C GLY A 258 -5.52 5.00 -11.15
N GLN A 259 -5.95 6.10 -11.77
CA GLN A 259 -7.06 6.92 -11.28
C GLN A 259 -8.41 6.18 -11.34
N LYS A 260 -8.57 5.25 -12.28
CA LYS A 260 -9.73 4.35 -12.38
C LYS A 260 -9.54 3.06 -11.56
N GLU A 261 -8.29 2.65 -11.28
CA GLU A 261 -7.92 1.37 -10.69
C GLU A 261 -7.72 1.37 -9.16
N ASN A 262 -7.39 2.51 -8.54
CA ASN A 262 -7.46 2.66 -7.07
C ASN A 262 -8.85 2.30 -6.52
N PHE A 263 -9.81 2.23 -7.43
CA PHE A 263 -11.18 1.79 -7.27
C PHE A 263 -11.47 0.33 -7.64
N PHE A 264 -10.68 -0.25 -8.55
CA PHE A 264 -10.84 -1.64 -9.02
C PHE A 264 -10.42 -2.65 -7.96
N LEU A 265 -9.27 -2.45 -7.31
CA LEU A 265 -8.69 -3.44 -6.39
C LEU A 265 -9.52 -3.62 -5.10
N SER A 266 -10.28 -2.59 -4.67
CA SER A 266 -11.18 -2.69 -3.52
C SER A 266 -12.38 -3.60 -3.77
N CYS A 267 -12.76 -3.76 -5.04
CA CYS A 267 -13.94 -4.51 -5.45
C CYS A 267 -13.62 -5.79 -6.25
N GLU A 268 -12.34 -6.06 -6.59
CA GLU A 268 -11.90 -7.33 -7.17
C GLU A 268 -12.29 -8.52 -6.29
N GLY A 269 -12.27 -8.39 -4.96
CA GLY A 269 -12.73 -9.44 -4.06
C GLY A 269 -14.21 -9.80 -4.21
N LYS A 270 -15.08 -8.86 -4.59
CA LYS A 270 -16.50 -9.13 -4.86
C LYS A 270 -16.72 -9.77 -6.23
N ILE A 271 -16.07 -9.23 -7.27
CA ILE A 271 -16.19 -9.77 -8.64
C ILE A 271 -15.58 -11.18 -8.73
N LEU A 272 -14.43 -11.42 -8.08
CA LEU A 272 -13.83 -12.76 -8.00
C LEU A 272 -14.69 -13.74 -7.20
N ASN A 273 -15.31 -13.31 -6.09
CA ASN A 273 -16.22 -14.16 -5.33
C ASN A 273 -17.52 -14.48 -6.07
N GLU A 274 -18.06 -13.55 -6.87
CA GLU A 274 -19.21 -13.80 -7.75
C GLU A 274 -18.86 -14.77 -8.90
N CYS A 275 -17.60 -14.82 -9.34
CA CYS A 275 -17.13 -15.83 -10.30
C CYS A 275 -16.98 -17.24 -9.70
N VAL A 276 -17.02 -17.41 -8.36
CA VAL A 276 -17.02 -18.72 -7.68
C VAL A 276 -18.46 -19.26 -7.51
N ILE A 277 -19.49 -18.45 -7.78
CA ILE A 277 -20.90 -18.80 -7.57
C ILE A 277 -21.58 -19.36 -8.85
N TYR A 278 -20.85 -19.47 -9.97
CA TYR A 278 -21.36 -20.11 -11.20
C TYR A 278 -20.44 -21.22 -11.71
#